data_AF-A0A1G9P687-F1
#
_entry.id   AF-A0A1G9P687-F1
#
_cell.length_a   1.000
_cell.length_b   1.000
_cell.length_c   1.000
_cell.angle_alpha   90.00
_cell.angle_beta   90.00
_cell.angle_gamma   90.00
#
_symmetry.space_group_name_H-M   'P 1'
#
loop_
_entity.id
_entity.type
_entity.pdbx_description
1 polymer ?
#
loop_
_entity_poly.entity_id
_entity_poly.type
_entity_poly.pdbx_seq_one_letter_code
_entity_poly.pdbx_strand_id
1 'polypeptide(L)'
;MTYQYYINNYRSLRTEVPYWKFSIVITLILVLNIIGYNFENIAVITMNLTLILILFLLIFSYFQKYQKVPFVEINNEILNYFDAEKNEIIKVCVKDITHISTKFCELRVHTDEKIHVLYLNAIRNETKRWEIKEKIRTLKS
;
A
#
# COMPACT_ATOMS: atom_id res chain seq x y z
N MET A 1 13.24 22.83 -5.80
CA MET A 1 13.50 21.43 -6.16
C MET A 1 12.23 20.62 -5.91
N THR A 2 11.80 19.82 -6.87
CA THR A 2 10.71 18.85 -6.68
C THR A 2 11.33 17.48 -6.37
N TYR A 3 11.12 16.95 -5.16
CA TYR A 3 11.58 15.62 -4.79
C TYR A 3 10.37 14.70 -4.64
N GLN A 4 10.36 13.60 -5.38
CA GLN A 4 9.30 12.61 -5.30
C GLN A 4 9.90 11.26 -4.97
N TYR A 5 9.38 10.61 -3.95
CA TYR A 5 9.73 9.25 -3.59
C TYR A 5 8.51 8.34 -3.63
N TYR A 6 8.56 7.38 -4.55
CA TYR A 6 7.55 6.35 -4.72
C TYR A 6 7.92 5.12 -3.91
N ILE A 7 6.97 4.58 -3.16
CA ILE A 7 7.10 3.26 -2.55
C ILE A 7 6.38 2.25 -3.45
N ASN A 8 7.13 1.25 -3.91
CA ASN A 8 6.58 0.19 -4.76
C ASN A 8 5.72 -0.81 -3.98
N ASN A 9 5.76 -0.80 -2.65
CA ASN A 9 5.09 -1.78 -1.81
C ASN A 9 4.50 -1.09 -0.57
N TYR A 10 3.34 -0.46 -0.70
CA TYR A 10 2.55 -0.12 0.48
C TYR A 10 1.83 -1.39 0.96
N ARG A 11 2.44 -2.11 1.90
CA ARG A 11 1.78 -3.21 2.61
C ARG A 11 0.90 -2.57 3.68
N SER A 12 -0.38 -2.29 3.39
CA SER A 12 -1.32 -1.91 4.44
C SER A 12 -1.23 -3.01 5.51
N LEU A 13 -0.85 -2.67 6.73
CA LEU A 13 -0.72 -3.64 7.83
C LEU A 13 -2.03 -4.40 8.09
N ARG A 14 -3.15 -3.89 7.58
CA ARG A 14 -4.50 -4.27 7.99
C ARG A 14 -5.22 -5.26 7.08
N THR A 15 -4.68 -5.59 5.89
CA THR A 15 -5.40 -6.48 4.97
C THR A 15 -4.46 -7.44 4.23
N GLU A 16 -3.89 -8.40 4.94
CA GLU A 16 -3.38 -9.59 4.25
C GLU A 16 -4.58 -10.36 3.68
N VAL A 17 -4.64 -10.53 2.35
CA VAL A 17 -5.59 -11.49 1.77
C VAL A 17 -5.03 -12.84 2.17
N PRO A 18 -5.71 -13.59 3.03
CA PRO A 18 -5.06 -14.71 3.66
C PRO A 18 -5.00 -15.85 2.64
N TYR A 19 -3.80 -16.39 2.41
CA TYR A 19 -3.47 -17.31 1.30
C TYR A 19 -4.41 -18.52 1.20
N TRP A 20 -5.01 -18.94 2.31
CA TRP A 20 -6.00 -20.03 2.36
C TRP A 20 -7.22 -19.77 1.46
N LYS A 21 -7.62 -18.51 1.21
CA LYS A 21 -8.74 -18.20 0.30
C LYS A 21 -8.44 -18.62 -1.14
N PHE A 22 -7.21 -18.44 -1.61
CA PHE A 22 -6.78 -18.91 -2.93
C PHE A 22 -6.73 -20.43 -2.96
N SER A 23 -6.18 -21.04 -1.90
CA SER A 23 -6.10 -22.50 -1.78
C SER A 23 -7.48 -23.16 -1.87
N ILE A 24 -8.48 -22.64 -1.16
CA ILE A 24 -9.85 -23.18 -1.19
C ILE A 24 -10.43 -23.15 -2.59
N VAL A 25 -10.35 -22.02 -3.29
CA VAL A 25 -10.93 -21.86 -4.63
C VAL A 25 -10.25 -22.80 -5.63
N ILE A 26 -8.92 -22.93 -5.57
CA ILE A 26 -8.16 -23.85 -6.44
C ILE A 26 -8.54 -25.31 -6.17
N THR A 27 -8.63 -25.72 -4.89
CA THR A 27 -9.03 -27.08 -4.53
C THR A 27 -10.44 -27.40 -5.01
N LEU A 28 -11.39 -26.45 -4.88
CA LEU A 28 -12.76 -26.61 -5.38
C LEU A 28 -12.82 -26.81 -6.89
N ILE A 29 -12.05 -26.03 -7.66
CA ILE A 29 -11.96 -26.19 -9.12
C ILE A 29 -11.41 -27.57 -9.48
N LEU A 30 -10.38 -28.05 -8.78
CA LEU A 30 -9.79 -29.38 -9.05
C LEU A 30 -10.79 -30.51 -8.75
N VAL A 31 -11.48 -30.45 -7.61
CA VAL A 31 -12.49 -31.47 -7.24
C VAL A 31 -13.65 -31.49 -8.24
N LEU A 32 -14.15 -30.32 -8.64
CA LEU A 32 -15.23 -30.23 -9.62
C LEU A 32 -14.80 -30.74 -11.00
N ASN A 33 -13.56 -30.54 -11.43
CA ASN A 33 -13.06 -31.12 -12.69
C ASN A 33 -12.99 -32.66 -12.63
N ILE A 34 -12.60 -33.24 -11.50
CA ILE A 34 -12.59 -34.71 -11.32
C ILE A 34 -14.02 -35.27 -11.39
N ILE A 35 -14.98 -34.59 -10.75
CA ILE A 35 -16.40 -35.00 -10.79
C ILE A 35 -16.97 -34.79 -12.21
N GLY A 36 -16.72 -33.64 -12.82
CA GLY A 36 -17.23 -33.28 -14.14
C GLY A 36 -16.74 -34.18 -15.27
N TYR A 37 -15.48 -34.63 -15.21
CA TYR A 37 -14.91 -35.59 -16.16
C TYR A 37 -15.71 -36.89 -16.24
N ASN A 38 -16.27 -37.34 -15.12
CA ASN A 38 -17.01 -38.60 -15.05
C ASN A 38 -18.48 -38.49 -15.52
N PHE A 39 -19.03 -37.27 -15.65
CA PHE A 39 -20.47 -37.08 -15.82
C PHE A 39 -20.89 -36.12 -16.95
N GLU A 40 -19.95 -35.56 -17.72
CA GLU A 40 -20.18 -34.60 -18.84
C GLU A 40 -21.30 -33.57 -18.54
N ASN A 41 -21.31 -33.05 -17.31
CA ASN A 41 -22.45 -32.31 -16.80
C ASN A 41 -22.28 -30.81 -17.02
N ILE A 42 -23.22 -30.21 -17.78
CA ILE A 42 -23.28 -28.77 -18.06
C ILE A 42 -23.29 -27.93 -16.76
N ALA A 43 -23.91 -28.44 -15.69
CA ALA A 43 -23.91 -27.77 -14.39
C ALA A 43 -22.50 -27.65 -13.79
N VAL A 44 -21.64 -28.65 -13.97
CA VAL A 44 -20.25 -28.62 -13.49
C VAL A 44 -19.43 -27.60 -14.28
N ILE A 45 -19.66 -27.50 -15.59
CA ILE A 45 -19.01 -26.50 -16.45
C ILE A 45 -19.36 -25.07 -15.98
N THR A 46 -20.65 -24.80 -15.73
CA THR A 46 -21.09 -23.48 -15.26
C THR A 46 -20.54 -23.14 -13.87
N MET A 47 -20.50 -24.09 -12.93
CA MET A 47 -19.87 -23.90 -11.61
C MET A 47 -18.37 -23.60 -11.72
N ASN A 48 -17.63 -24.31 -12.58
CA ASN A 48 -16.21 -24.04 -12.81
C ASN A 48 -15.97 -22.63 -13.36
N LEU A 49 -16.78 -22.16 -14.30
CA LEU A 49 -16.69 -20.79 -14.82
C LEU A 49 -16.90 -19.74 -13.72
N THR A 50 -17.86 -19.96 -12.82
CA THR A 50 -18.07 -19.03 -11.68
C THR A 50 -16.88 -19.00 -10.72
N LEU A 51 -16.26 -20.15 -10.43
CA LEU A 51 -15.09 -20.23 -9.55
C LEU A 51 -13.84 -19.60 -10.19
N ILE A 52 -13.66 -19.75 -11.50
CA ILE A 52 -12.58 -19.07 -12.25
C ILE A 52 -12.76 -17.55 -12.18
N LEU A 53 -14.00 -17.05 -12.32
CA LEU A 53 -14.29 -15.63 -12.17
C LEU A 53 -13.99 -15.12 -10.76
N ILE A 54 -14.36 -15.88 -9.72
CA ILE A 54 -14.02 -15.57 -8.32
C ILE A 54 -12.50 -15.53 -8.12
N LEU A 55 -11.77 -16.51 -8.67
CA LEU A 55 -10.31 -16.54 -8.60
C LEU A 55 -9.69 -15.30 -9.27
N PHE A 56 -10.20 -14.90 -10.43
CA PHE A 56 -9.73 -13.71 -11.14
C PHE A 56 -9.96 -12.43 -10.32
N LEU A 57 -11.14 -12.27 -9.69
CA LEU A 57 -11.43 -11.14 -8.82
C LEU A 57 -10.49 -11.10 -7.60
N LEU A 58 -10.19 -12.25 -6.99
CA LEU A 58 -9.24 -12.34 -5.89
C LEU A 58 -7.83 -11.94 -6.34
N ILE A 59 -7.37 -12.41 -7.50
CA ILE A 59 -6.06 -12.04 -8.07
C ILE A 59 -6.01 -10.55 -8.39
N PHE A 60 -7.06 -10.00 -9.00
CA PHE A 60 -7.15 -8.57 -9.31
C PHE A 60 -7.08 -7.71 -8.04
N SER A 61 -7.82 -8.10 -7.00
CA SER A 61 -7.77 -7.44 -5.68
C SER A 61 -6.38 -7.52 -5.04
N TYR A 62 -5.63 -8.60 -5.30
CA TYR A 62 -4.26 -8.76 -4.84
C TYR A 62 -3.33 -7.80 -5.58
N PHE A 63 -3.43 -7.70 -6.92
CA PHE A 63 -2.62 -6.79 -7.72
C PHE A 63 -2.90 -5.31 -7.44
N GLN A 64 -4.15 -4.92 -7.17
CA GLN A 64 -4.47 -3.54 -6.79
C GLN A 64 -3.72 -3.08 -5.52
N LYS A 65 -3.36 -3.99 -4.62
CA LYS A 65 -2.55 -3.66 -3.43
C LYS A 65 -1.09 -3.35 -3.74
N TYR A 66 -0.59 -3.75 -4.92
CA TYR A 66 0.78 -3.47 -5.37
C TYR A 66 0.89 -2.16 -6.16
N GLN A 67 -0.12 -1.29 -6.11
CA GLN A 67 -0.01 0.03 -6.73
C GLN A 67 1.06 0.86 -6.03
N LYS A 68 1.91 1.48 -6.85
CA LYS A 68 2.94 2.42 -6.40
C LYS A 68 2.25 3.66 -5.86
N VAL A 69 2.29 3.86 -4.56
CA VAL A 69 1.76 5.07 -3.93
C VAL A 69 2.91 6.07 -3.78
N PRO A 70 2.74 7.34 -4.20
CA PRO A 70 3.70 8.40 -3.87
C PRO A 70 3.72 8.53 -2.34
N PHE A 71 4.84 8.15 -1.73
CA PHE A 71 4.94 8.09 -0.27
C PHE A 71 5.29 9.46 0.32
N VAL A 72 6.21 10.16 -0.33
CA VAL A 72 6.58 11.54 0.00
C VAL A 72 6.77 12.30 -1.30
N GLU A 73 6.09 13.42 -1.42
CA GLU A 73 6.27 14.41 -2.48
C GLU A 73 6.61 15.74 -1.82
N ILE A 74 7.71 16.34 -2.22
CA ILE A 74 8.15 17.63 -1.72
C ILE A 74 8.22 18.57 -2.91
N ASN A 75 7.30 19.52 -2.95
CA ASN A 75 7.36 20.66 -3.85
C ASN A 75 7.77 21.90 -3.03
N ASN A 76 8.26 22.95 -3.70
CA ASN A 76 8.83 24.14 -3.05
C ASN A 76 7.94 24.78 -1.96
N GLU A 77 6.62 24.56 -2.01
CA GLU A 77 5.65 25.13 -1.08
C GLU A 77 4.88 24.08 -0.27
N ILE A 78 4.89 22.81 -0.68
CA ILE A 78 4.00 21.77 -0.14
C ILE A 78 4.76 20.47 0.06
N LEU A 79 4.63 19.91 1.25
CA LEU A 79 4.97 18.54 1.62
C LEU A 79 3.70 17.67 1.53
N ASN A 80 3.61 16.81 0.53
CA ASN A 80 2.63 15.74 0.51
C ASN A 80 3.26 14.48 1.10
N TYR A 81 2.56 13.83 2.02
CA TYR A 81 2.97 12.52 2.52
C TYR A 81 1.79 11.59 2.63
N PHE A 82 2.05 10.30 2.47
CA PHE A 82 1.03 9.27 2.61
C PHE A 82 0.90 8.85 4.07
N ASP A 83 -0.29 9.03 4.64
CA ASP A 83 -0.62 8.55 5.98
C ASP A 83 -1.12 7.11 5.91
N ALA A 84 -0.33 6.20 6.47
CA ALA A 84 -0.62 4.77 6.49
C ALA A 84 -1.84 4.41 7.36
N GLU A 85 -2.13 5.19 8.40
CA GLU A 85 -3.27 4.91 9.30
C GLU A 85 -4.59 5.30 8.64
N LYS A 86 -4.60 6.46 7.98
CA LYS A 86 -5.79 7.01 7.31
C LYS A 86 -5.94 6.55 5.87
N ASN A 87 -4.88 5.98 5.29
CA ASN A 87 -4.82 5.55 3.89
C ASN A 87 -5.09 6.72 2.91
N GLU A 88 -4.63 7.92 3.28
CA GLU A 88 -4.87 9.17 2.56
C GLU A 88 -3.55 9.95 2.37
N ILE A 89 -3.50 10.79 1.33
CA ILE A 89 -2.38 11.71 1.11
C ILE A 89 -2.68 13.00 1.85
N ILE A 90 -1.85 13.31 2.84
CA ILE A 90 -1.93 14.56 3.61
C ILE A 90 -1.00 15.59 2.98
N LYS A 91 -1.52 16.80 2.84
CA LYS A 91 -0.77 17.96 2.34
C LYS A 91 -0.44 18.89 3.51
N VAL A 92 0.80 19.31 3.62
CA VAL A 92 1.29 20.25 4.63
C VAL A 92 2.03 21.37 3.90
N CYS A 93 1.66 22.62 4.14
CA CYS A 93 2.39 23.76 3.60
C CYS A 93 3.73 23.90 4.34
N VAL A 94 4.82 24.14 3.61
CA VAL A 94 6.15 24.27 4.20
C VAL A 94 6.25 25.47 5.14
N LYS A 95 5.50 26.55 4.86
CA LYS A 95 5.46 27.77 5.68
C LYS A 95 4.86 27.54 7.07
N ASP A 96 3.97 26.55 7.20
CA ASP A 96 3.26 26.26 8.45
C ASP A 96 4.06 25.31 9.36
N ILE A 97 5.26 24.89 8.93
CA ILE A 97 6.11 23.96 9.68
C ILE A 97 6.91 24.75 10.72
N THR A 98 6.57 24.56 12.00
CA THR A 98 7.27 25.20 13.11
C THR A 98 8.51 24.40 13.54
N HIS A 99 8.38 23.08 13.58
CA HIS A 99 9.42 22.20 14.09
C HIS A 99 9.39 20.83 13.41
N ILE A 100 10.57 20.25 13.23
CA ILE A 100 10.73 18.90 12.67
C ILE A 100 11.55 18.09 13.66
N SER A 101 10.98 17.01 14.16
CA SER A 101 11.63 16.09 15.08
C SER A 101 11.70 14.68 14.48
N THR A 102 12.84 14.02 14.63
CA THR A 102 13.08 12.67 14.12
C THR A 102 13.08 11.67 15.26
N LYS A 103 12.35 10.57 15.11
CA LYS A 103 12.46 9.38 15.97
C LYS A 103 12.89 8.18 15.12
N PHE A 104 13.21 7.06 15.77
CA PHE A 104 13.56 5.83 15.07
C PHE A 104 12.42 5.42 14.12
N CYS A 105 12.71 5.33 12.82
CA CYS A 105 11.76 5.07 11.74
C CYS A 105 10.48 5.95 11.69
N GLU A 106 10.49 7.09 12.37
CA GLU A 106 9.39 8.07 12.38
C GLU A 106 9.95 9.48 12.14
N LEU A 107 9.18 10.30 11.44
CA LEU A 107 9.45 11.73 11.30
C LEU A 107 8.21 12.50 11.72
N ARG A 108 8.36 13.47 12.62
CA ARG A 108 7.26 14.28 13.14
C ARG A 108 7.42 15.71 12.66
N VAL A 109 6.45 16.15 11.87
CA VAL A 109 6.35 17.52 11.37
C VAL A 109 5.32 18.23 12.24
N HIS A 110 5.77 19.23 12.98
CA HIS A 110 4.92 20.05 13.83
C HIS A 110 4.46 21.25 13.01
N THR A 111 3.15 21.43 12.94
CA THR A 111 2.53 22.67 12.44
C THR A 111 1.87 23.40 13.61
N ASP A 112 1.40 24.62 13.36
CA ASP A 112 0.67 25.40 14.36
C ASP A 112 -0.63 24.71 14.82
N GLU A 113 -1.24 23.90 13.95
CA GLU A 113 -2.50 23.21 14.23
C GLU A 113 -2.32 21.84 14.87
N LYS A 114 -1.33 21.05 14.42
CA LYS A 114 -1.19 19.64 14.82
C LYS A 114 0.20 19.06 14.52
N ILE A 115 0.44 17.89 15.10
CA ILE A 115 1.65 17.10 14.83
C ILE A 115 1.32 16.03 13.80
N HIS A 116 2.00 16.10 12.66
CA HIS A 116 1.94 15.14 11.57
C HIS A 116 3.03 14.08 11.75
N VAL A 117 2.65 12.81 11.88
CA VAL A 117 3.59 11.69 12.04
C VAL A 117 3.72 10.93 10.73
N LEU A 118 4.93 10.91 10.18
CA LEU A 118 5.30 10.15 9.00
C LEU A 118 5.98 8.86 9.45
N TYR A 119 5.31 7.73 9.20
CA TYR A 119 5.85 6.41 9.49
C TYR A 119 6.74 5.90 8.35
N LEU A 120 8.06 5.95 8.55
CA LEU A 120 9.06 5.51 7.57
C LEU A 120 9.32 3.99 7.61
N ASN A 121 8.59 3.26 8.46
CA ASN A 121 8.66 1.79 8.57
C ASN A 121 8.40 1.07 7.23
N ALA A 122 7.64 1.68 6.32
CA ALA A 122 7.39 1.14 4.99
C ALA A 122 8.66 1.09 4.10
N ILE A 123 9.69 1.89 4.42
CA ILE A 123 10.93 1.95 3.67
C ILE A 123 11.96 1.02 4.32
N ARG A 124 12.28 -0.09 3.66
CA ARG A 124 13.27 -1.07 4.14
C ARG A 124 14.73 -0.60 3.99
N ASN A 125 15.00 0.31 3.04
CA ASN A 125 16.35 0.78 2.76
C ASN A 125 16.71 1.94 3.71
N GLU A 126 17.71 1.74 4.57
CA GLU A 126 18.16 2.73 5.57
C GLU A 126 18.69 4.01 4.95
N THR A 127 19.50 3.90 3.90
CA THR A 127 20.06 5.06 3.18
C THR A 127 18.95 5.95 2.63
N LYS A 128 17.89 5.34 2.06
CA LYS A 128 16.73 6.08 1.57
C LYS A 128 15.90 6.70 2.69
N ARG A 129 15.75 6.00 3.82
CA ARG A 129 15.10 6.57 5.02
C ARG A 129 15.82 7.82 5.50
N TRP A 130 17.15 7.78 5.54
CA TRP A 130 17.98 8.91 5.93
C TRP A 130 17.88 10.06 4.93
N GLU A 131 17.94 9.80 3.62
CA GLU A 131 17.82 10.82 2.57
C GLU A 131 16.50 11.61 2.68
N ILE A 132 15.38 10.91 2.90
CA ILE A 132 14.06 11.55 3.07
C ILE A 132 14.02 12.41 4.33
N LYS A 133 14.58 11.92 5.44
CA LYS A 133 14.65 12.69 6.69
C LYS A 133 15.43 13.98 6.49
N GLU A 134 16.57 13.92 5.80
CA GLU A 134 17.38 15.12 5.57
C GLU A 134 16.72 16.08 4.58
N LYS A 135 16.10 15.59 3.50
CA LYS A 135 15.36 16.49 2.59
C LYS A 135 14.22 17.22 3.30
N ILE A 136 13.49 16.55 4.19
CA ILE A 136 12.43 17.20 4.96
C ILE A 136 13.02 18.17 5.98
N ARG A 137 14.16 17.86 6.62
CA ARG A 137 14.85 18.82 7.50
C ARG A 137 15.28 20.09 6.78
N THR A 138 15.79 19.96 5.55
CA THR A 138 16.20 21.13 4.75
C THR A 138 15.04 22.05 4.37
N LEU A 139 13.77 21.62 4.52
CA LEU A 139 12.61 22.50 4.28
C LEU A 139 12.46 23.61 5.32
N LYS A 140 13.05 23.43 6.50
CA LYS A 140 13.07 24.46 7.55
C LYS A 140 14.31 25.38 7.46
N SER A 141 15.39 24.90 6.84
CA SER A 141 16.66 25.63 6.74
C SER A 141 16.56 26.78 5.75
#